data_AF-A0A2N9PD44-F1
#
_entry.id   AF-A0A2N9PD44-F1
#
_cell.length_a   1.000
_cell.length_b   1.000
_cell.length_c   1.000
_cell.angle_alpha   90.00
_cell.angle_beta   90.00
_cell.angle_gamma   90.00
#
_symmetry.space_group_name_H-M   'P 1'
#
loop_
_entity.id
_entity.type
_entity.pdbx_description
1 polymer ?
#
loop_
_entity_poly.entity_id
_entity_poly.type
_entity_poly.pdbx_seq_one_letter_code
_entity_poly.pdbx_strand_id
1 'polypeptide(L)'
;MNKTIFLLSLSFLVLNSIQAQKKKPTDNTVNLLLIKNGEASIVFNKKKDLYLVVIKDSMLLTKNKPEFVPNTVKVAPIKVKNKTFYHVSWKAVEKKETSLGKEFVNLTENQIWNPVKKTLLIANIEKSIDITEIEYLDKFKNASQTISKKRNEGYLFSLLSNGDFSLSNKNNMTKYSYNEKTDKYESVKR
;
A
#
# COMPACT_ATOMS: atom_id res chain seq x y z
N MET A 1 -56.58 16.00 -62.59
CA MET A 1 -55.39 15.14 -62.42
C MET A 1 -55.18 14.94 -60.93
N ASN A 2 -55.28 13.68 -60.46
CA ASN A 2 -54.95 13.12 -59.12
C ASN A 2 -55.87 13.57 -57.94
N LYS A 3 -56.82 12.76 -57.43
CA LYS A 3 -56.70 11.60 -56.48
C LYS A 3 -55.83 11.99 -55.27
N THR A 4 -56.19 11.91 -53.99
CA THR A 4 -56.99 10.95 -53.16
C THR A 4 -56.96 11.55 -51.73
N ILE A 5 -58.09 11.79 -51.03
CA ILE A 5 -58.78 10.91 -50.06
C ILE A 5 -57.93 10.51 -48.82
N PHE A 6 -58.46 10.94 -47.64
CA PHE A 6 -58.44 10.33 -46.30
C PHE A 6 -57.11 9.87 -45.64
N LEU A 7 -56.89 10.25 -44.38
CA LEU A 7 -57.40 9.46 -43.24
C LEU A 7 -57.24 10.24 -41.92
N LEU A 8 -58.35 10.36 -41.20
CA LEU A 8 -58.48 10.90 -39.85
C LEU A 8 -58.59 9.72 -38.89
N SER A 9 -57.73 9.63 -37.86
CA SER A 9 -58.01 9.03 -36.52
C SER A 9 -56.67 8.85 -35.78
N LEU A 10 -56.42 9.60 -34.72
CA LEU A 10 -56.73 9.23 -33.33
C LEU A 10 -55.56 8.47 -32.69
N SER A 11 -54.87 9.09 -31.73
CA SER A 11 -54.56 8.52 -30.40
C SER A 11 -53.29 9.09 -29.74
N PHE A 12 -53.51 9.58 -28.53
CA PHE A 12 -52.66 9.42 -27.34
C PHE A 12 -51.27 10.11 -27.24
N LEU A 13 -51.26 11.19 -26.45
CA LEU A 13 -50.46 11.35 -25.23
C LEU A 13 -49.17 10.50 -25.14
N VAL A 14 -48.01 11.14 -25.30
CA VAL A 14 -46.84 10.84 -24.46
C VAL A 14 -46.08 12.14 -24.14
N LEU A 15 -45.96 12.40 -22.86
CA LEU A 15 -45.15 13.45 -22.24
C LEU A 15 -43.69 13.31 -22.67
N ASN A 16 -43.14 14.30 -23.39
CA ASN A 16 -41.69 14.41 -23.56
C ASN A 16 -41.06 14.88 -22.24
N SER A 17 -40.79 13.91 -21.36
CA SER A 17 -39.79 14.10 -20.32
C SER A 17 -38.43 14.23 -21.00
N ILE A 18 -37.92 15.46 -21.04
CA ILE A 18 -36.52 15.72 -21.37
C ILE A 18 -35.70 15.11 -20.24
N GLN A 19 -35.30 13.85 -20.41
CA GLN A 19 -34.24 13.26 -19.61
C GLN A 19 -32.94 13.95 -20.03
N ALA A 20 -32.64 15.07 -19.36
CA ALA A 20 -31.30 15.56 -19.24
C ALA A 20 -30.47 14.44 -18.60
N GLN A 21 -29.81 13.63 -19.43
CA GLN A 21 -28.75 12.75 -18.97
C GLN A 21 -27.67 13.64 -18.38
N LYS A 22 -27.75 13.88 -17.06
CA LYS A 22 -26.60 14.33 -16.28
C LYS A 22 -25.52 13.32 -16.61
N LYS A 23 -24.54 13.73 -17.42
CA LYS A 23 -23.25 13.04 -17.50
C LYS A 23 -22.88 12.78 -16.06
N LYS A 24 -22.77 11.51 -15.66
CA LYS A 24 -22.17 11.15 -14.38
C LYS A 24 -20.89 11.98 -14.29
N PRO A 25 -20.64 12.68 -13.17
CA PRO A 25 -19.38 13.36 -13.02
C PRO A 25 -18.32 12.30 -13.29
N THR A 26 -17.54 12.50 -14.35
CA THR A 26 -16.27 11.82 -14.48
C THR A 26 -15.53 12.24 -13.22
N ASP A 27 -15.48 11.34 -12.24
CA ASP A 27 -14.62 11.54 -11.09
C ASP A 27 -13.22 11.55 -11.71
N ASN A 28 -12.74 12.75 -11.99
CA ASN A 28 -11.34 13.00 -12.25
C ASN A 28 -10.67 12.77 -10.90
N THR A 29 -10.55 11.49 -10.54
CA THR A 29 -9.82 11.02 -9.37
C THR A 29 -8.36 11.17 -9.75
N VAL A 30 -7.83 12.38 -9.60
CA VAL A 30 -6.39 12.61 -9.78
C VAL A 30 -5.69 11.93 -8.61
N ASN A 31 -5.41 10.64 -8.77
CA ASN A 31 -4.52 9.88 -7.91
C ASN A 31 -3.08 10.26 -8.29
N LEU A 32 -2.24 10.51 -7.30
CA LEU A 32 -0.83 10.82 -7.54
C LEU A 32 -0.07 9.51 -7.75
N LEU A 33 0.43 9.29 -8.97
CA LEU A 33 1.26 8.13 -9.31
C LEU A 33 2.65 8.25 -8.69
N LEU A 34 3.08 7.24 -7.92
CA LEU A 34 4.42 7.16 -7.34
C LEU A 34 5.37 6.30 -8.18
N ILE A 35 4.90 5.13 -8.62
CA ILE A 35 5.67 4.22 -9.46
C ILE A 35 4.74 3.35 -10.29
N LYS A 36 5.20 2.94 -11.47
CA LYS A 36 4.54 1.97 -12.35
C LYS A 36 5.54 0.92 -12.81
N ASN A 37 5.12 -0.35 -12.81
CA ASN A 37 5.88 -1.48 -13.34
C ASN A 37 4.91 -2.43 -14.06
N GLY A 38 4.96 -2.43 -15.40
CA GLY A 38 4.00 -3.15 -16.23
C GLY A 38 2.56 -2.72 -15.94
N GLU A 39 1.73 -3.69 -15.55
CA GLU A 39 0.30 -3.50 -15.25
C GLU A 39 0.04 -3.00 -13.82
N ALA A 40 1.07 -2.97 -12.96
CA ALA A 40 0.95 -2.52 -11.59
C ALA A 40 1.45 -1.09 -11.41
N SER A 41 0.81 -0.36 -10.52
CA SER A 41 1.21 0.97 -10.09
C SER A 41 0.94 1.19 -8.62
N ILE A 42 1.75 2.03 -7.99
CA ILE A 42 1.51 2.52 -6.64
C ILE A 42 1.09 3.97 -6.73
N VAL A 43 -0.04 4.28 -6.10
CA VAL A 43 -0.64 5.62 -6.17
C VAL A 43 -1.05 6.09 -4.77
N PHE A 44 -1.05 7.41 -4.58
CA PHE A 44 -1.83 8.03 -3.51
C PHE A 44 -3.21 8.40 -4.00
N ASN A 45 -4.22 8.11 -3.18
CA ASN A 45 -5.56 8.67 -3.40
C ASN A 45 -5.63 10.13 -2.89
N LYS A 46 -6.79 10.79 -3.08
CA LYS A 46 -7.07 12.15 -2.58
C LYS A 46 -6.91 12.31 -1.06
N LYS A 47 -7.05 11.23 -0.29
CA LYS A 47 -6.88 11.20 1.18
C LYS A 47 -5.44 10.91 1.61
N LYS A 48 -4.50 10.78 0.66
CA LYS A 48 -3.11 10.35 0.87
C LYS A 48 -2.98 8.92 1.44
N ASP A 49 -3.99 8.09 1.25
CA ASP A 49 -3.86 6.64 1.45
C ASP A 49 -3.08 6.04 0.27
N LEU A 50 -2.23 5.05 0.55
CA LEU A 50 -1.38 4.40 -0.43
C LEU A 50 -2.09 3.14 -0.98
N TYR A 51 -2.14 3.02 -2.31
CA TYR A 51 -2.78 1.90 -2.99
C TYR A 51 -1.85 1.22 -3.99
N LEU A 52 -1.97 -0.10 -4.08
CA LEU A 52 -1.53 -0.89 -5.22
C LEU A 52 -2.69 -0.97 -6.22
N VAL A 53 -2.47 -0.54 -7.44
CA VAL A 53 -3.42 -0.66 -8.56
C VAL A 53 -2.84 -1.61 -9.58
N VAL A 54 -3.52 -2.73 -9.84
CA VAL A 54 -3.16 -3.70 -10.86
C VAL A 54 -4.29 -3.74 -11.88
N ILE A 55 -4.00 -3.33 -13.12
CA ILE A 55 -4.97 -3.17 -14.20
C ILE A 55 -6.08 -2.18 -13.81
N LYS A 56 -7.20 -2.66 -13.24
CA LYS A 56 -8.37 -1.87 -12.82
C LYS A 56 -8.71 -2.05 -11.33
N ASP A 57 -8.05 -2.98 -10.66
CA ASP A 57 -8.33 -3.29 -9.25
C ASP A 57 -7.36 -2.54 -8.34
N SER A 58 -7.90 -1.98 -7.26
CA SER A 58 -7.13 -1.27 -6.23
C SER A 58 -7.13 -2.03 -4.91
N MET A 59 -5.96 -2.17 -4.30
CA MET A 59 -5.74 -2.75 -2.98
C MET A 59 -5.10 -1.70 -2.06
N LEU A 60 -5.70 -1.47 -0.90
CA LEU A 60 -5.18 -0.53 0.10
C LEU A 60 -3.92 -1.11 0.74
N LEU A 61 -2.79 -0.41 0.60
CA LEU A 61 -1.51 -0.81 1.19
C LEU A 61 -1.36 -0.27 2.60
N THR A 62 -1.60 1.03 2.77
CA THR A 62 -1.59 1.70 4.07
C THR A 62 -2.48 2.93 4.04
N LYS A 63 -3.14 3.20 5.15
CA LYS A 63 -3.90 4.45 5.33
C LYS A 63 -2.94 5.61 5.55
N ASN A 64 -3.39 6.81 5.21
CA ASN A 64 -2.68 8.02 5.55
C ASN A 64 -2.38 8.06 7.05
N LYS A 65 -1.13 8.39 7.40
CA LYS A 65 -0.69 8.64 8.76
C LYS A 65 -0.02 10.01 8.78
N PRO A 66 -0.14 10.77 9.89
CA PRO A 66 0.61 12.01 10.05
C PRO A 66 2.10 11.78 9.74
N GLU A 67 2.69 12.64 8.93
CA GLU A 67 4.12 12.62 8.58
C GLU A 67 4.60 11.39 7.79
N PHE A 68 3.71 10.47 7.41
CA PHE A 68 4.08 9.35 6.57
C PHE A 68 4.36 9.81 5.14
N VAL A 69 5.64 9.79 4.79
CA VAL A 69 6.11 10.04 3.43
C VAL A 69 6.92 8.81 2.99
N PRO A 70 6.32 7.91 2.18
CA PRO A 70 7.03 6.77 1.67
C PRO A 70 8.10 7.25 0.69
N ASN A 71 9.32 6.80 0.93
CA ASN A 71 10.47 6.96 0.05
C ASN A 71 10.82 5.59 -0.55
N THR A 72 11.55 5.59 -1.66
CA THR A 72 12.05 4.36 -2.31
C THR A 72 10.94 3.32 -2.56
N VAL A 73 9.78 3.77 -3.04
CA VAL A 73 8.64 2.89 -3.34
C VAL A 73 9.00 1.98 -4.53
N LYS A 74 8.74 0.68 -4.39
CA LYS A 74 8.98 -0.35 -5.40
C LYS A 74 7.76 -1.25 -5.54
N VAL A 75 7.51 -1.69 -6.76
CA VAL A 75 6.52 -2.71 -7.07
C VAL A 75 7.09 -3.64 -8.15
N ALA A 76 6.96 -4.95 -7.94
CA ALA A 76 7.43 -5.96 -8.88
C ALA A 76 6.49 -7.17 -8.91
N PRO A 77 6.19 -7.73 -10.10
CA PRO A 77 5.48 -8.99 -10.19
C PRO A 77 6.36 -10.15 -9.71
N ILE A 78 5.75 -11.10 -9.02
CA ILE A 78 6.37 -12.34 -8.58
C ILE A 78 5.59 -13.49 -9.23
N LYS A 79 6.29 -14.35 -9.96
CA LYS A 79 5.70 -15.57 -10.51
C LYS A 79 5.93 -16.71 -9.53
N VAL A 80 4.84 -17.22 -8.97
CA VAL A 80 4.84 -18.40 -8.09
C VAL A 80 4.05 -19.48 -8.80
N LYS A 81 4.76 -20.43 -9.41
CA LYS A 81 4.15 -21.48 -10.24
C LYS A 81 3.27 -20.85 -11.34
N ASN A 82 1.96 -21.12 -11.33
CA ASN A 82 0.99 -20.61 -12.31
C ASN A 82 0.27 -19.32 -11.85
N LYS A 83 0.65 -18.75 -10.69
CA LYS A 83 0.05 -17.53 -10.14
C LYS A 83 1.03 -16.36 -10.23
N THR A 84 0.49 -15.16 -10.47
CA THR A 84 1.26 -13.91 -10.40
C THR A 84 0.81 -13.12 -9.17
N PHE A 85 1.74 -12.85 -8.27
CA PHE A 85 1.57 -11.96 -7.13
C PHE A 85 2.36 -10.67 -7.34
N TYR A 86 2.18 -9.70 -6.45
CA TYR A 86 2.94 -8.45 -6.50
C TYR A 86 3.63 -8.21 -5.16
N HIS A 87 4.94 -8.07 -5.20
CA HIS A 87 5.72 -7.53 -4.08
C HIS A 87 5.70 -6.02 -4.17
N VAL A 88 5.31 -5.40 -3.07
CA VAL A 88 5.38 -3.96 -2.88
C VAL A 88 6.29 -3.70 -1.69
N SER A 89 7.19 -2.74 -1.83
CA SER A 89 7.99 -2.27 -0.71
C SER A 89 8.14 -0.76 -0.73
N TRP A 90 8.26 -0.19 0.44
CA TRP A 90 8.62 1.21 0.61
C TRP A 90 9.41 1.37 1.89
N LYS A 91 10.13 2.47 1.96
CA LYS A 91 10.78 2.94 3.17
C LYS A 91 10.07 4.18 3.66
N ALA A 92 10.11 4.45 4.95
CA ALA A 92 9.60 5.69 5.53
C ALA A 92 10.53 6.12 6.66
N VAL A 93 10.52 7.43 6.95
CA VAL A 93 11.23 7.99 8.09
C VAL A 93 10.20 8.66 8.98
N GLU A 94 10.13 8.25 10.23
CA GLU A 94 9.34 8.91 11.26
C GLU A 94 10.31 9.64 12.20
N LYS A 95 9.98 10.88 12.54
CA LYS A 95 10.80 11.70 13.43
C LYS A 95 9.96 12.14 14.60
N LYS A 96 10.49 12.01 15.80
CA LYS A 96 9.85 12.49 17.01
C LYS A 96 10.85 13.28 17.82
N GLU A 97 10.54 14.54 18.10
CA GLU A 97 11.41 15.43 18.85
C GLU A 97 10.68 15.97 20.08
N THR A 98 11.38 16.00 21.20
CA THR A 98 10.93 16.53 22.49
C THR A 98 12.05 17.36 23.10
N SER A 99 11.75 18.12 24.15
CA SER A 99 12.78 18.87 24.88
C SER A 99 13.85 18.00 25.54
N LEU A 100 13.58 16.71 25.74
CA LEU A 100 14.48 15.75 26.40
C LEU A 100 15.17 14.81 25.43
N GLY A 101 14.88 14.88 24.13
CA GLY A 101 15.49 13.98 23.17
C GLY A 101 14.77 13.90 21.83
N LYS A 102 15.40 13.14 20.93
CA LYS A 102 14.95 12.90 19.55
C LYS A 102 14.97 11.40 19.27
N GLU A 103 14.00 10.95 18.50
CA GLU A 103 13.89 9.60 17.99
C GLU A 103 13.71 9.65 16.47
N PHE A 104 14.59 8.95 15.75
CA PHE A 104 14.55 8.80 14.31
C PHE A 104 14.29 7.34 13.98
N VAL A 105 13.16 7.05 13.35
CA VAL A 105 12.76 5.69 12.97
C VAL A 105 12.85 5.56 11.46
N ASN A 106 13.76 4.70 10.98
CA ASN A 106 13.79 4.25 9.60
C ASN A 106 12.96 2.96 9.50
N LEU A 107 11.87 3.01 8.75
CA LEU A 107 10.96 1.88 8.53
C LEU A 107 11.13 1.35 7.11
N THR A 108 11.17 0.03 6.96
CA THR A 108 11.02 -0.65 5.66
C THR A 108 9.83 -1.59 5.75
N GLU A 109 8.85 -1.41 4.87
CA GLU A 109 7.68 -2.27 4.78
C GLU A 109 7.72 -3.08 3.49
N ASN A 110 7.42 -4.36 3.61
CA ASN A 110 7.32 -5.31 2.50
C ASN A 110 5.96 -5.99 2.56
N GLN A 111 5.24 -5.98 1.45
CA GLN A 111 3.96 -6.66 1.33
C GLN A 111 3.92 -7.53 0.06
N ILE A 112 3.27 -8.68 0.14
CA ILE A 112 2.97 -9.51 -1.03
C ILE A 112 1.45 -9.60 -1.18
N TRP A 113 0.94 -9.26 -2.35
CA TRP A 113 -0.49 -9.25 -2.66
C TRP A 113 -0.86 -10.26 -3.74
N ASN A 114 -2.01 -10.90 -3.55
CA ASN A 114 -2.71 -11.63 -4.59
C ASN A 114 -3.74 -10.70 -5.25
N PRO A 115 -3.49 -10.20 -6.48
CA PRO A 115 -4.37 -9.24 -7.13
C PRO A 115 -5.72 -9.85 -7.54
N VAL A 116 -5.75 -11.14 -7.87
CA VAL A 116 -6.97 -11.84 -8.32
C VAL A 116 -8.00 -11.93 -7.18
N LYS A 117 -7.52 -12.27 -5.98
CA LYS A 117 -8.37 -12.38 -4.79
C LYS A 117 -8.45 -11.08 -3.98
N LYS A 118 -7.64 -10.07 -4.33
CA LYS A 118 -7.48 -8.81 -3.57
C LYS A 118 -7.08 -9.06 -2.12
N THR A 119 -6.26 -10.09 -1.88
CA THR A 119 -5.83 -10.50 -0.54
C THR A 119 -4.38 -10.15 -0.29
N LEU A 120 -4.11 -9.60 0.89
CA LEU A 120 -2.77 -9.47 1.44
C LEU A 120 -2.30 -10.86 1.86
N LEU A 121 -1.22 -11.35 1.25
CA LEU A 121 -0.65 -12.64 1.61
C LEU A 121 0.27 -12.48 2.81
N ILE A 122 1.18 -11.50 2.79
CA ILE A 122 2.13 -11.20 3.87
C ILE A 122 2.35 -9.68 3.96
N ALA A 123 2.54 -9.20 5.18
CA ALA A 123 3.14 -7.90 5.45
C ALA A 123 4.25 -8.06 6.49
N ASN A 124 5.38 -7.39 6.28
CA ASN A 124 6.51 -7.35 7.20
C ASN A 124 7.02 -5.91 7.33
N ILE A 125 7.24 -5.49 8.57
CA ILE A 125 7.79 -4.18 8.91
C ILE A 125 9.10 -4.41 9.65
N GLU A 126 10.17 -3.83 9.13
CA GLU A 126 11.48 -3.73 9.76
C GLU A 126 11.72 -2.28 10.18
N LYS A 127 12.21 -2.06 11.40
CA LYS A 127 12.54 -0.72 11.91
C LYS A 127 13.97 -0.66 12.41
N SER A 128 14.65 0.44 12.11
CA SER A 128 15.87 0.86 12.77
C SER A 128 15.61 2.19 13.46
N ILE A 129 15.78 2.22 14.77
CA ILE A 129 15.44 3.33 15.66
C ILE A 129 16.74 3.86 16.25
N ASP A 130 17.03 5.12 15.96
CA ASP A 130 18.15 5.87 16.54
C ASP A 130 17.56 6.88 17.54
N ILE A 131 17.92 6.75 18.82
CA ILE A 131 17.42 7.56 19.94
C ILE A 131 18.58 8.38 20.49
N THR A 132 18.37 9.68 20.65
CA THR A 132 19.28 10.60 21.35
C THR A 132 18.51 11.25 22.49
N GLU A 133 18.94 11.07 23.73
CA GLU A 133 18.25 11.58 24.92
C GLU A 133 19.19 12.34 25.85
N ILE A 134 18.65 13.34 26.53
CA ILE A 134 19.33 14.07 27.61
C ILE A 134 18.99 13.37 28.91
N GLU A 135 20.00 12.80 29.55
CA GLU A 135 19.89 12.21 30.88
C GLU A 135 20.47 13.19 31.90
N TYR A 136 19.66 13.58 32.89
CA TYR A 136 20.13 14.41 34.00
C TYR A 136 20.80 13.53 35.06
N LEU A 137 21.97 13.95 35.53
CA LEU A 137 22.79 13.21 36.48
C LEU A 137 22.41 13.52 37.94
N ASP A 138 21.62 14.56 38.16
CA ASP A 138 21.14 14.97 39.47
C ASP A 138 19.65 15.38 39.45
N LYS A 139 19.00 15.33 40.62
CA LYS A 139 17.57 15.62 40.78
C LYS A 139 17.20 17.07 40.43
N PHE A 140 18.14 18.00 40.56
CA PHE A 140 17.95 19.42 40.27
C PHE A 140 18.29 19.78 38.82
N LYS A 141 18.71 18.80 38.00
CA LYS A 141 19.02 18.95 36.58
C LYS A 141 20.16 19.94 36.30
N ASN A 142 21.10 20.07 37.23
CA ASN A 142 22.26 20.96 37.09
C ASN A 142 23.36 20.36 36.22
N ALA A 143 23.42 19.03 36.12
CA ALA A 143 24.32 18.28 35.28
C ALA A 143 23.54 17.32 34.39
N SER A 144 23.95 17.21 33.12
CA SER A 144 23.36 16.29 32.16
C SER A 144 24.40 15.69 31.23
N GLN A 145 24.01 14.58 30.62
CA GLN A 145 24.76 13.94 29.54
C GLN A 145 23.83 13.60 28.39
N THR A 146 24.39 13.48 27.19
CA THR A 146 23.65 13.00 26.02
C THR A 146 23.95 11.53 25.81
N ILE A 147 22.90 10.71 25.75
CA ILE A 147 22.99 9.29 25.47
C ILE A 147 22.45 9.02 24.07
N SER A 148 23.17 8.18 23.32
CA SER A 148 22.69 7.66 22.03
C SER A 148 22.48 6.16 22.11
N LYS A 149 21.28 5.70 21.69
CA LYS A 149 20.90 4.29 21.65
C LYS A 149 20.42 3.94 20.25
N LYS A 150 20.78 2.75 19.79
CA LYS A 150 20.29 2.18 18.53
C LYS A 150 19.55 0.88 18.79
N ARG A 151 18.36 0.73 18.22
CA ARG A 151 17.54 -0.47 18.30
C ARG A 151 17.07 -0.87 16.91
N ASN A 152 17.04 -2.16 16.65
CA ASN A 152 16.38 -2.70 15.46
C ASN A 152 15.21 -3.57 15.91
N GLU A 153 14.08 -3.46 15.21
CA GLU A 153 12.85 -4.20 15.49
C GLU A 153 12.33 -4.86 14.21
N GLY A 154 11.62 -5.99 14.37
CA GLY A 154 11.09 -6.76 13.25
C GLY A 154 12.10 -7.73 12.64
N TYR A 155 11.84 -8.11 11.39
CA TYR A 155 12.65 -9.06 10.63
C TYR A 155 13.04 -8.45 9.29
N LEU A 156 14.29 -8.67 8.89
CA LEU A 156 14.77 -8.39 7.54
C LEU A 156 14.10 -9.35 6.57
N PHE A 157 13.39 -8.79 5.60
CA PHE A 157 12.70 -9.52 4.54
C PHE A 157 13.62 -9.68 3.32
N SER A 158 13.78 -10.91 2.84
CA SER A 158 14.52 -11.22 1.61
C SER A 158 13.65 -12.08 0.69
N LEU A 159 13.36 -11.56 -0.51
CA LEU A 159 12.57 -12.23 -1.54
C LEU A 159 13.48 -12.99 -2.50
N LEU A 160 13.12 -14.24 -2.79
CA LEU A 160 13.79 -15.08 -3.77
C LEU A 160 13.08 -14.97 -5.13
N SER A 161 13.80 -15.26 -6.22
CA SER A 161 13.28 -15.16 -7.59
C SER A 161 12.13 -16.13 -7.89
N ASN A 162 12.06 -17.26 -7.18
CA ASN A 162 10.96 -18.21 -7.26
C ASN A 162 9.70 -17.77 -6.48
N GLY A 163 9.79 -16.63 -5.79
CA GLY A 163 8.72 -16.04 -4.99
C GLY A 163 8.58 -16.58 -3.57
N ASP A 164 9.48 -17.46 -3.14
CA ASP A 164 9.68 -17.75 -1.72
C ASP A 164 10.38 -16.57 -1.04
N PHE A 165 10.32 -16.49 0.29
CA PHE A 165 11.04 -15.46 1.02
C PHE A 165 11.59 -15.97 2.34
N SER A 166 12.46 -15.19 2.96
CA SER A 166 12.92 -15.42 4.32
C SER A 166 12.74 -14.18 5.19
N LEU A 167 12.41 -14.42 6.45
CA LEU A 167 12.45 -13.42 7.52
C LEU A 167 13.62 -13.76 8.42
N SER A 168 14.51 -12.78 8.64
CA SER A 168 15.70 -12.98 9.45
C SER A 168 15.89 -11.88 10.49
N ASN A 169 16.44 -12.23 11.64
CA ASN A 169 16.95 -11.29 12.60
C ASN A 169 18.34 -11.78 13.05
N LYS A 170 18.92 -11.17 14.09
CA LYS A 170 20.27 -11.52 14.57
C LYS A 170 20.42 -12.99 14.97
N ASN A 171 19.35 -13.63 15.42
CA ASN A 171 19.41 -14.95 16.05
C ASN A 171 18.83 -16.04 15.13
N ASN A 172 17.81 -15.70 14.34
CA ASN A 172 16.95 -16.67 13.68
C ASN A 172 16.73 -16.29 12.21
N MET A 173 16.53 -17.30 11.37
CA MET A 173 16.06 -17.14 10.00
C MET A 173 14.99 -18.19 9.71
N THR A 174 13.82 -17.74 9.26
CA THR A 174 12.70 -18.60 8.85
C THR A 174 12.43 -18.41 7.37
N LYS A 175 12.41 -19.51 6.61
CA LYS A 175 12.02 -19.51 5.20
C LYS A 175 10.53 -19.80 5.06
N TYR A 176 9.91 -19.18 4.08
CA TYR A 176 8.50 -19.33 3.77
C TYR A 176 8.32 -19.66 2.29
N SER A 177 7.46 -20.63 2.02
CA SER A 177 7.06 -21.01 0.67
C SER A 177 5.54 -20.97 0.54
N TYR A 178 5.08 -20.70 -0.67
CA TYR A 178 3.66 -20.58 -0.94
C TYR A 178 2.99 -21.96 -1.11
N ASN A 179 1.96 -22.21 -0.32
CA ASN A 179 1.15 -23.42 -0.37
C ASN A 179 -0.14 -23.15 -1.17
N GLU A 180 -0.30 -23.86 -2.30
CA GLU A 180 -1.45 -23.68 -3.20
C GLU A 180 -2.77 -24.20 -2.63
N LYS A 181 -2.71 -25.19 -1.74
CA LYS A 181 -3.90 -25.79 -1.11
C LYS A 181 -4.52 -24.84 -0.09
N THR A 182 -3.68 -24.18 0.68
CA THR A 182 -4.11 -23.24 1.74
C THR A 182 -4.14 -21.78 1.27
N ASP A 183 -3.59 -21.51 0.07
CA ASP A 183 -3.49 -20.19 -0.54
C ASP A 183 -2.69 -19.18 0.31
N LYS A 184 -1.71 -19.67 1.08
CA LYS A 184 -0.92 -18.90 2.05
C LYS A 184 0.56 -19.23 1.96
N TYR A 185 1.39 -18.32 2.47
CA TYR A 185 2.79 -18.62 2.74
C TYR A 185 2.91 -19.33 4.10
N GLU A 186 3.66 -20.43 4.11
CA GLU A 186 3.87 -21.27 5.29
C GLU A 186 5.36 -21.43 5.55
N SER A 187 5.75 -21.49 6.83
CA SER A 187 7.14 -21.69 7.19
C SER A 187 7.60 -23.07 6.73
N VAL A 188 8.71 -23.12 6.01
CA VAL A 188 9.36 -24.38 5.64
C VAL A 188 10.10 -24.89 6.87
N LYS A 189 9.52 -25.90 7.53
CA LYS A 189 10.23 -26.62 8.58
C LYS A 189 11.38 -27.40 7.93
N ARG A 190 12.57 -27.27 8.49
CA ARG A 190 13.69 -28.18 8.18
C ARG A 190 13.41 -29.53 8.80
#